data_AF-A0A822GNI9-F1
#
_entry.id   AF-A0A822GNI9-F1
#
_cell.length_a   1.000
_cell.length_b   1.000
_cell.length_c   1.000
_cell.angle_alpha   90.00
_cell.angle_beta   90.00
_cell.angle_gamma   90.00
#
_symmetry.space_group_name_H-M   'P 1'
#
loop_
_entity.id
_entity.type
_entity.pdbx_description
1 polymer ?
#
loop_
_entity_poly.entity_id
_entity_poly.type
_entity_poly.pdbx_seq_one_letter_code
_entity_poly.pdbx_strand_id
1 'polypeptide(L)'
;MKLVHYRFWYLSLISCYWDPTTCHWEKVDDNIQINYDIWIVNGNPEAKTRDNRFEYHFSFDIYDLVEVYSICILFYLFIPLPFLIIKMRSLIDIKHPILISYFLFQLLFFIGNTLNLLHYFIFAYNGIGVYILIHIGNLITIIGESILILLLLFIAKGKKVLMSDFCCSHSSGFPIVRMGERE
;
A
#
# COMPACT_ATOMS: atom_id res chain seq x y z
N MET A 1 6.79 29.37 13.09
CA MET A 1 7.82 28.32 13.13
C MET A 1 7.70 27.62 14.48
N LYS A 2 7.01 26.47 14.56
CA LYS A 2 6.86 25.72 15.83
C LYS A 2 8.15 24.95 16.09
N LEU A 3 8.78 25.22 17.22
CA LEU A 3 9.94 24.47 17.71
C LEU A 3 9.47 23.04 18.06
N VAL A 4 10.02 22.05 17.37
CA VAL A 4 9.84 20.64 17.71
C VAL A 4 10.81 20.33 18.85
N HIS A 5 10.28 20.10 20.04
CA HIS A 5 11.06 19.60 21.17
C HIS A 5 11.12 18.07 21.09
N TYR A 6 12.32 17.53 20.87
CA TYR A 6 12.57 16.09 20.95
C TYR A 6 12.58 15.68 22.44
N ARG A 7 11.63 14.85 22.86
CA ARG A 7 11.65 14.21 24.18
C ARG A 7 12.31 12.85 24.03
N PHE A 8 13.47 12.67 24.63
CA PHE A 8 14.14 11.38 24.68
C PHE A 8 13.57 10.56 25.84
N TRP A 9 13.25 9.30 25.57
CA TRP A 9 12.84 8.33 26.58
C TRP A 9 14.01 7.37 26.79
N TYR A 10 14.37 7.15 28.06
CA TYR A 10 15.42 6.21 28.44
C TYR A 10 14.79 5.07 29.22
N LEU A 11 15.07 3.84 28.80
CA LEU A 11 14.76 2.65 29.55
C LEU A 11 16.05 2.17 30.24
N SER A 12 16.02 2.05 31.57
CA SER A 12 17.12 1.48 32.36
C SER A 12 16.62 0.24 33.08
N LEU A 13 17.24 -0.90 32.81
CA LEU A 13 17.00 -2.16 33.50
C LEU A 13 18.06 -2.30 34.59
N ILE A 14 17.62 -2.36 35.85
CA ILE A 14 18.47 -2.57 37.03
C ILE A 14 18.08 -3.87 37.72
N SER A 15 19.08 -4.69 38.04
CA SER A 15 18.87 -5.98 38.72
C SER A 15 18.84 -5.77 40.23
N CYS A 16 17.71 -5.32 40.75
CA CYS A 16 17.50 -5.10 42.18
C CYS A 16 16.18 -5.75 42.64
N TYR A 17 16.13 -6.19 43.90
CA TYR A 17 14.90 -6.61 44.56
C TYR A 17 14.61 -5.71 45.77
N TRP A 18 13.33 -5.61 46.14
CA TRP A 18 12.91 -4.86 47.32
C TRP A 18 12.94 -5.79 48.54
N ASP A 19 13.77 -5.49 49.54
CA ASP A 19 13.78 -6.23 50.80
C ASP A 19 12.73 -5.66 51.76
N PRO A 20 11.67 -6.43 52.13
CA PRO A 20 10.63 -5.96 53.03
C PRO A 20 11.10 -5.79 54.49
N THR A 21 12.29 -6.30 54.85
CA THR A 21 12.81 -6.23 56.22
C THR A 21 13.71 -5.01 56.45
N THR A 22 14.62 -4.71 55.51
CA THR A 22 15.47 -3.51 55.56
C THR A 22 14.81 -2.30 54.90
N CYS A 23 13.72 -2.47 54.15
CA CYS A 23 13.03 -1.42 53.38
C CYS A 23 13.96 -0.67 52.40
N HIS A 24 14.93 -1.39 51.83
CA HIS A 24 15.86 -0.87 50.83
C HIS A 24 15.90 -1.77 49.59
N TRP A 25 16.29 -1.17 48.46
CA TRP A 25 16.57 -1.92 47.24
C TRP A 25 17.94 -2.54 47.34
N GLU A 26 18.00 -3.86 47.26
CA GLU A 26 19.25 -4.61 47.27
C GLU A 26 19.57 -5.14 45.88
N LYS A 27 20.85 -5.15 45.54
CA LYS A 27 21.33 -5.66 44.25
C LYS A 27 21.21 -7.17 44.24
N VAL A 28 20.68 -7.70 43.14
CA VAL A 28 20.77 -9.14 42.87
C VAL A 28 22.18 -9.42 42.33
N ASP A 29 22.99 -10.16 43.11
CA ASP A 29 24.31 -10.61 42.66
C ASP A 29 24.29 -11.93 41.88
N ASP A 30 23.14 -12.60 41.87
CA ASP A 30 22.94 -13.83 41.10
C ASP A 30 22.78 -13.56 39.60
N ASN A 31 23.29 -14.49 38.79
CA ASN A 31 23.22 -14.41 37.34
C ASN A 31 21.84 -14.85 36.85
N ILE A 32 20.83 -13.99 37.02
CA ILE A 32 19.45 -14.25 36.61
C ILE A 32 19.28 -13.93 35.13
N GLN A 33 18.87 -14.93 34.34
CA GLN A 33 18.46 -14.72 32.96
C GLN A 33 17.00 -14.24 32.92
N ILE A 34 16.80 -12.97 32.56
CA ILE A 34 15.47 -12.39 32.36
C ILE A 34 15.19 -12.34 30.86
N ASN A 35 14.17 -13.06 30.42
CA ASN A 35 13.64 -12.94 29.07
C ASN A 35 12.53 -11.88 29.08
N TYR A 36 12.77 -10.74 28.43
CA TYR A 36 11.82 -9.63 28.38
C TYR A 36 11.54 -9.24 26.92
N ASP A 37 10.33 -8.76 26.68
CA ASP A 37 9.93 -8.19 25.39
C ASP A 37 9.23 -6.85 25.65
N ILE A 38 9.83 -5.75 25.19
CA ILE A 38 9.40 -4.39 25.51
C ILE A 38 8.93 -3.71 24.23
N TRP A 39 7.63 -3.48 24.14
CA TRP A 39 6.98 -2.79 23.03
C TRP A 39 6.60 -1.38 23.48
N ILE A 40 7.38 -0.38 23.06
CA ILE A 40 7.07 1.03 23.30
C ILE A 40 6.20 1.52 22.15
N VAL A 41 4.93 1.77 22.46
CA VAL A 41 3.94 2.32 21.53
C VAL A 41 3.46 3.68 22.03
N ASN A 42 2.80 4.45 21.17
CA ASN A 42 2.22 5.76 21.50
C ASN A 42 0.99 5.60 22.41
N GLY A 43 1.15 5.02 23.61
CA GLY A 43 0.07 4.84 24.57
C GLY A 43 -0.36 6.16 25.18
N ASN A 44 -1.68 6.40 25.24
CA ASN A 44 -2.26 7.48 26.04
C ASN A 44 -2.73 6.93 27.40
N PRO A 45 -1.97 7.08 28.49
CA PRO A 45 -2.32 6.52 29.80
C PRO A 45 -3.58 7.16 30.42
N GLU A 46 -4.04 8.30 29.90
CA GLU A 46 -5.24 8.99 30.40
C GLU A 46 -6.53 8.59 29.65
N ALA A 47 -6.43 7.76 28.61
CA ALA A 47 -7.58 7.32 27.81
C ALA A 47 -8.42 6.25 28.55
N LYS A 48 -9.03 6.63 29.68
CA LYS A 48 -9.90 5.75 30.49
C LYS A 48 -11.17 5.25 29.78
N THR A 49 -11.50 5.80 28.61
CA THR A 49 -12.80 5.59 27.92
C THR A 49 -12.68 5.14 26.46
N ARG A 50 -11.47 4.97 25.92
CA ARG A 50 -11.27 4.53 24.53
C ARG A 50 -10.04 3.64 24.44
N ASP A 51 -10.24 2.34 24.69
CA ASP A 51 -9.29 1.29 24.32
C ASP A 51 -9.30 1.14 22.78
N ASN A 52 -8.71 2.09 22.05
CA ASN A 52 -8.63 2.03 20.61
C ASN A 52 -7.39 1.23 20.18
N ARG A 53 -7.54 -0.10 20.16
CA ARG A 53 -6.48 -1.04 19.77
C ARG A 53 -5.96 -0.82 18.35
N PHE A 54 -6.76 -0.20 17.48
CA PHE A 54 -6.37 0.15 16.11
C PHE A 54 -5.46 1.37 16.02
N GLU A 55 -5.29 2.12 17.11
CA GLU A 55 -4.47 3.33 17.16
C GLU A 55 -3.27 3.16 18.09
N TYR A 56 -3.48 2.62 19.29
CA TYR A 56 -2.45 2.61 20.33
C TYR A 56 -1.41 1.50 20.21
N HIS A 57 -1.68 0.43 19.45
CA HIS A 57 -0.70 -0.64 19.21
C HIS A 57 0.26 -0.31 18.06
N PHE A 58 0.01 0.77 17.32
CA PHE A 58 0.76 1.15 16.14
C PHE A 58 1.83 2.18 16.48
N SER A 59 3.04 1.98 15.94
CA SER A 59 4.05 3.03 15.90
C SER A 59 3.55 4.20 15.03
N PHE A 60 4.10 5.39 15.24
CA PHE A 60 3.68 6.59 14.50
C PHE A 60 3.69 6.41 12.97
N ASP A 61 4.67 5.67 12.44
CA ASP A 61 4.82 5.46 10.99
C ASP A 61 3.78 4.49 10.39
N ILE A 62 3.13 3.68 11.23
CA ILE A 62 2.13 2.68 10.84
C ILE A 62 0.74 3.02 11.38
N TYR A 63 0.59 4.21 11.96
CA TYR A 63 -0.68 4.73 12.44
C TYR A 63 -1.68 4.85 11.28
N ASP A 64 -2.94 4.53 11.54
CA ASP A 64 -4.07 4.67 10.61
C ASP A 64 -4.06 3.74 9.37
N LEU A 65 -3.06 2.85 9.24
CA LEU A 65 -2.97 1.96 8.07
C LEU A 65 -4.20 1.05 7.92
N VAL A 66 -4.78 0.57 9.01
CA VAL A 66 -6.00 -0.27 8.96
C VAL A 66 -7.15 0.51 8.31
N GLU A 67 -7.34 1.78 8.66
CA GLU A 67 -8.38 2.64 8.08
C GLU A 67 -8.11 2.90 6.60
N VAL A 68 -6.86 3.25 6.25
CA VAL A 68 -6.45 3.49 4.87
C VAL A 68 -6.70 2.26 3.99
N TYR A 69 -6.23 1.07 4.38
CA TYR A 69 -6.44 -0.15 3.61
C TYR A 69 -7.94 -0.52 3.52
N SER A 70 -8.71 -0.30 4.60
CA SER A 70 -10.16 -0.53 4.59
C SER A 70 -10.87 0.38 3.60
N ILE A 71 -10.55 1.67 3.60
CA ILE A 71 -11.10 2.65 2.65
C ILE A 71 -10.73 2.26 1.21
N CYS A 72 -9.48 1.89 0.95
CA CYS A 72 -9.05 1.42 -0.37
C CYS A 72 -9.85 0.21 -0.85
N ILE A 73 -10.11 -0.76 0.01
CA ILE A 73 -10.92 -1.94 -0.31
C ILE A 73 -12.38 -1.55 -0.57
N LEU A 74 -12.97 -0.66 0.24
CA LEU A 74 -14.33 -0.18 -0.01
C LEU A 74 -14.44 0.53 -1.37
N PHE A 75 -13.52 1.45 -1.66
CA PHE A 75 -13.47 2.12 -2.98
C PHE A 75 -13.34 1.10 -4.12
N TYR A 76 -12.54 0.05 -3.93
CA TYR A 76 -12.41 -1.04 -4.89
C TYR A 76 -13.74 -1.77 -5.14
N LEU A 77 -14.48 -2.11 -4.08
CA LEU A 77 -15.75 -2.82 -4.19
C LEU A 77 -16.85 -1.98 -4.87
N PHE A 78 -16.83 -0.66 -4.71
CA PHE A 78 -17.88 0.21 -5.26
C PHE A 78 -17.62 0.71 -6.68
N ILE A 79 -16.35 0.90 -7.10
CA ILE A 79 -16.04 1.56 -8.37
C ILE A 79 -15.47 0.56 -9.41
N PRO A 80 -14.24 0.02 -9.24
CA PRO A 80 -13.64 -0.84 -10.25
C PRO A 80 -14.27 -2.23 -10.29
N LEU A 81 -14.74 -2.80 -9.18
CA LEU A 81 -15.33 -4.16 -9.19
C LEU A 81 -16.64 -4.24 -10.03
N PRO A 82 -17.64 -3.35 -9.87
CA PRO A 82 -18.85 -3.41 -10.70
C PRO A 82 -18.54 -3.14 -12.17
N PHE A 83 -17.63 -2.19 -12.45
CA PHE A 83 -17.15 -1.92 -13.81
C PHE A 83 -16.50 -3.16 -14.43
N LEU A 84 -15.67 -3.87 -13.67
CA LEU A 84 -15.02 -5.11 -14.06
C LEU A 84 -16.03 -6.20 -14.36
N ILE A 85 -17.03 -6.41 -13.51
CA ILE A 85 -18.07 -7.44 -13.73
C ILE A 85 -18.86 -7.15 -15.02
N ILE A 86 -19.29 -5.90 -15.23
CA ILE A 86 -20.05 -5.50 -16.42
C ILE A 86 -19.20 -5.70 -17.69
N LYS A 87 -17.95 -5.25 -17.67
CA LYS A 87 -17.06 -5.35 -18.83
C LYS A 87 -16.59 -6.77 -19.08
N MET A 88 -16.29 -7.56 -18.06
CA MET A 88 -15.88 -8.97 -18.18
C MET A 88 -16.93 -9.78 -18.96
N ARG A 89 -18.22 -9.54 -18.70
CA ARG A 89 -19.31 -10.16 -19.47
C ARG A 89 -19.28 -9.80 -20.96
N SER A 90 -18.80 -8.60 -21.32
CA SER A 90 -18.64 -8.12 -22.70
C SER A 90 -17.29 -8.48 -23.32
N LEU A 91 -16.32 -8.93 -22.52
CA LEU A 91 -14.93 -9.11 -22.91
C LEU A 91 -14.56 -10.52 -23.34
N ILE A 92 -15.46 -11.47 -23.13
CA ILE A 92 -15.32 -12.83 -23.65
C ILE A 92 -15.04 -12.81 -25.17
N ASP A 93 -15.53 -11.78 -25.87
CA ASP A 93 -15.32 -11.59 -27.31
C ASP A 93 -14.17 -10.64 -27.70
N ILE A 94 -13.63 -9.81 -26.77
CA ILE A 94 -12.67 -8.75 -27.09
C ILE A 94 -11.34 -8.96 -26.35
N LYS A 95 -10.37 -9.59 -27.02
CA LYS A 95 -8.99 -9.84 -26.50
C LYS A 95 -8.08 -8.61 -26.60
N HIS A 96 -8.47 -7.46 -26.03
CA HIS A 96 -7.57 -6.30 -25.99
C HIS A 96 -6.52 -6.43 -24.87
N PRO A 97 -5.20 -6.50 -25.18
CA PRO A 97 -4.15 -6.76 -24.19
C PRO A 97 -4.02 -5.66 -23.13
N ILE A 98 -4.35 -4.41 -23.49
CA ILE A 98 -4.39 -3.25 -22.58
C ILE A 98 -5.41 -3.48 -21.48
N LEU A 99 -6.59 -3.99 -21.86
CA LEU A 99 -7.71 -4.19 -20.96
C LEU A 99 -7.48 -5.41 -20.05
N ILE A 100 -6.84 -6.47 -20.57
CA ILE A 100 -6.37 -7.60 -19.74
C ILE A 100 -5.36 -7.13 -18.70
N SER A 101 -4.38 -6.31 -19.10
CA SER A 101 -3.38 -5.76 -18.18
C SER A 101 -4.01 -4.86 -17.12
N TYR A 102 -5.03 -4.09 -17.50
CA TYR A 102 -5.83 -3.28 -16.57
C TYR A 102 -6.48 -4.17 -15.49
N PHE A 103 -7.13 -5.26 -15.88
CA PHE A 103 -7.73 -6.17 -14.91
C PHE A 103 -6.71 -6.88 -14.04
N LEU A 104 -5.57 -7.27 -14.61
CA LEU A 104 -4.54 -7.97 -13.89
C LEU A 104 -3.95 -7.10 -12.76
N PHE A 105 -3.56 -5.85 -13.04
CA PHE A 105 -3.02 -5.00 -11.97
C PHE A 105 -4.09 -4.74 -10.91
N GLN A 106 -5.34 -4.55 -11.33
CA GLN A 106 -6.42 -4.22 -10.43
C GLN A 106 -6.76 -5.38 -9.48
N LEU A 107 -6.70 -6.62 -9.97
CA LEU A 107 -6.85 -7.83 -9.17
C LEU A 107 -5.67 -8.00 -8.20
N LEU A 108 -4.43 -7.82 -8.67
CA LEU A 108 -3.24 -7.88 -7.81
C LEU A 108 -3.31 -6.84 -6.70
N PHE A 109 -3.69 -5.61 -7.00
CA PHE A 109 -3.86 -4.56 -6.01
C PHE A 109 -4.91 -4.94 -4.96
N PHE A 110 -6.05 -5.50 -5.37
CA PHE A 110 -7.06 -5.97 -4.41
C PHE A 110 -6.52 -7.08 -3.49
N ILE A 111 -5.85 -8.09 -4.06
CA ILE A 111 -5.28 -9.21 -3.28
C ILE A 111 -4.21 -8.69 -2.31
N GLY A 112 -3.28 -7.86 -2.79
CA GLY A 112 -2.19 -7.31 -1.97
C GLY A 112 -2.70 -6.46 -0.80
N ASN A 113 -3.63 -5.53 -1.06
CA ASN A 113 -4.24 -4.72 -0.01
C ASN A 113 -5.06 -5.55 0.98
N THR A 114 -5.73 -6.62 0.53
CA THR A 114 -6.48 -7.51 1.44
C THR A 114 -5.53 -8.27 2.38
N LEU A 115 -4.40 -8.76 1.88
CA LEU A 115 -3.38 -9.41 2.71
C LEU A 115 -2.76 -8.44 3.73
N ASN A 116 -2.47 -7.21 3.31
CA ASN A 116 -1.96 -6.17 4.19
C ASN A 116 -2.99 -5.77 5.26
N LEU A 117 -4.26 -5.58 4.88
CA LEU A 117 -5.33 -5.31 5.83
C LEU A 117 -5.44 -6.44 6.87
N LEU A 118 -5.40 -7.69 6.42
CA LEU A 118 -5.47 -8.84 7.33
C LEU A 118 -4.27 -8.89 8.28
N HIS A 119 -3.07 -8.60 7.80
CA HIS A 119 -1.88 -8.48 8.65
C HIS A 119 -2.07 -7.40 9.73
N TYR A 120 -2.44 -6.17 9.34
CA TYR A 120 -2.59 -5.07 10.28
C TYR A 120 -3.79 -5.24 11.23
N PHE A 121 -4.84 -5.92 10.78
CA PHE A 121 -5.95 -6.29 11.64
C PHE A 121 -5.54 -7.28 12.73
N ILE A 122 -4.76 -8.32 12.38
CA ILE A 122 -4.21 -9.26 13.35
C ILE A 122 -3.22 -8.54 14.29
N PHE A 123 -2.37 -7.68 13.72
CA PHE A 123 -1.42 -6.86 14.48
C PHE A 123 -2.13 -5.95 15.49
N ALA A 124 -3.25 -5.33 15.14
CA ALA A 124 -4.04 -4.55 16.08
C ALA A 124 -4.53 -5.38 17.28
N TYR A 125 -4.82 -6.66 17.07
CA TYR A 125 -5.31 -7.56 18.13
C TYR A 125 -4.17 -8.10 19.02
N ASN A 126 -3.04 -8.50 18.44
CA ASN A 126 -1.98 -9.24 19.14
C ASN A 126 -0.61 -8.52 19.24
N GLY A 127 -0.43 -7.37 18.58
CA GLY A 127 0.82 -6.61 18.55
C GLY A 127 1.96 -7.23 17.73
N ILE A 128 1.77 -8.40 17.11
CA ILE A 128 2.82 -9.14 16.37
C ILE A 128 2.47 -9.24 14.87
N GLY A 129 1.18 -9.42 14.54
CA GLY A 129 0.74 -9.63 13.17
C GLY A 129 1.26 -10.95 12.57
N VAL A 130 1.20 -11.06 11.25
CA VAL A 130 1.74 -12.22 10.51
C VAL A 130 2.71 -11.75 9.44
N TYR A 131 4.02 -11.94 9.66
CA TYR A 131 5.07 -11.42 8.78
C TYR A 131 4.95 -11.91 7.33
N ILE A 132 4.55 -13.16 7.12
CA ILE A 132 4.42 -13.69 5.76
C ILE A 132 3.32 -12.97 4.95
N LEU A 133 2.23 -12.54 5.61
CA LEU A 133 1.14 -11.81 4.95
C LEU A 133 1.59 -10.45 4.44
N ILE A 134 2.32 -9.68 5.26
CA ILE A 134 2.80 -8.34 4.87
C ILE A 134 3.85 -8.42 3.76
N HIS A 135 4.75 -9.41 3.79
CA HIS A 135 5.74 -9.57 2.72
C HIS A 135 5.11 -9.98 1.40
N ILE A 136 4.20 -10.96 1.41
CA ILE A 136 3.48 -11.38 0.21
C ILE A 136 2.57 -10.26 -0.31
N GLY A 137 1.84 -9.59 0.59
CA GLY A 137 0.94 -8.49 0.24
C GLY A 137 1.66 -7.31 -0.40
N ASN A 138 2.82 -6.91 0.16
CA ASN A 138 3.67 -5.88 -0.42
C ASN A 138 4.26 -6.30 -1.77
N LEU A 139 4.74 -7.54 -1.90
CA LEU A 139 5.28 -8.05 -3.16
C LEU A 139 4.21 -8.03 -4.27
N ILE A 140 3.01 -8.53 -3.98
CA ILE A 140 1.89 -8.53 -4.93
C ILE A 140 1.52 -7.11 -5.34
N THR A 141 1.46 -6.18 -4.37
CA THR A 141 1.15 -4.77 -4.64
C THR A 141 2.20 -4.13 -5.55
N ILE A 142 3.49 -4.35 -5.29
CA ILE A 142 4.60 -3.84 -6.14
C ILE A 142 4.52 -4.40 -7.57
N ILE A 143 4.19 -5.69 -7.73
CA ILE A 143 4.00 -6.28 -9.06
C ILE A 143 2.82 -5.59 -9.77
N GLY A 144 1.71 -5.34 -9.06
CA GLY A 144 0.56 -4.60 -9.58
C GLY A 144 0.93 -3.18 -10.01
N GLU A 145 1.63 -2.43 -9.17
CA GLU A 145 2.12 -1.07 -9.47
C GLU A 145 3.03 -1.05 -10.70
N SER A 146 3.91 -2.05 -10.82
CA SER A 146 4.78 -2.20 -11.97
C SER A 146 3.98 -2.39 -13.27
N ILE A 147 2.94 -3.23 -13.25
CA ILE A 147 2.04 -3.41 -14.40
C ILE A 147 1.28 -2.12 -14.72
N LEU A 148 0.82 -1.38 -13.71
CA LEU A 148 0.16 -0.09 -13.90
C LEU A 148 1.09 0.92 -14.58
N ILE A 149 2.34 1.05 -14.11
CA ILE A 149 3.34 1.94 -14.71
C ILE A 149 3.60 1.53 -16.16
N LEU A 150 3.77 0.22 -16.44
CA LEU A 150 3.92 -0.27 -17.81
C LEU A 150 2.72 0.09 -18.68
N LEU A 151 1.49 -0.10 -18.18
CA LEU A 151 0.26 0.25 -18.87
C LEU A 151 0.21 1.75 -19.20
N LEU A 152 0.55 2.61 -18.24
CA LEU A 152 0.62 4.07 -18.44
C LEU A 152 1.67 4.44 -19.50
N LEU A 153 2.84 3.79 -19.48
CA LEU A 153 3.87 3.99 -20.50
C LEU A 153 3.42 3.54 -21.90
N PHE A 154 2.67 2.44 -22.00
CA PHE A 154 2.10 1.99 -23.27
C PHE A 154 1.05 2.96 -23.81
N ILE A 155 0.15 3.47 -22.95
CA ILE A 155 -0.85 4.48 -23.32
C ILE A 155 -0.15 5.77 -23.78
N ALA A 156 0.87 6.22 -23.05
CA ALA A 156 1.64 7.41 -23.41
C ALA A 156 2.37 7.26 -24.76
N LYS A 157 2.91 6.08 -25.06
CA LYS A 157 3.55 5.78 -26.35
C LYS A 157 2.55 5.61 -27.50
N GLY A 158 1.37 5.01 -27.25
CA GLY A 158 0.32 4.82 -28.26
C GLY A 158 -0.13 6.13 -28.91
N LYS A 159 -0.04 7.25 -28.19
CA LYS A 159 -0.31 8.59 -28.72
C LYS A 159 0.72 9.08 -29.74
N LYS A 160 1.95 8.56 -29.73
CA LYS A 160 3.01 8.99 -30.68
C LYS A 160 2.86 8.36 -32.06
N VAL A 161 2.34 7.13 -32.16
CA VAL A 161 2.16 6.42 -33.45
C VAL A 161 1.04 7.06 -34.28
N LEU A 162 -0.08 7.44 -33.66
CA LEU A 162 -1.16 8.14 -34.37
C LEU A 162 -0.74 9.52 -34.91
N MET A 163 0.20 10.20 -34.24
CA MET A 163 0.63 11.54 -34.67
C MET A 163 1.68 11.49 -35.79
N SER A 164 2.55 10.48 -35.82
CA SER A 164 3.50 10.29 -36.93
C SER A 164 2.80 9.89 -38.23
N ASP A 165 1.74 9.08 -38.15
CA ASP A 165 1.02 8.63 -39.35
C ASP A 165 0.08 9.72 -39.91
N PHE A 166 -0.43 10.63 -39.06
CA PHE A 166 -1.22 11.78 -39.51
C PHE A 166 -0.36 12.85 -40.22
N CYS A 167 0.90 13.05 -39.84
CA CYS A 167 1.78 14.00 -40.53
C CYS A 167 2.22 13.51 -41.92
N CYS A 168 2.24 12.19 -42.18
CA CYS A 168 2.61 11.66 -43.50
C CYS A 168 1.42 11.51 -44.47
N SER A 169 0.17 11.48 -43.98
CA SER A 169 -1.03 11.35 -44.82
C SER A 169 -1.45 12.66 -45.53
N HIS A 170 -0.89 13.80 -45.15
CA HIS A 170 -1.24 15.11 -45.73
C HIS A 170 -0.18 15.71 -46.66
N SER A 171 0.62 14.86 -47.33
CA SER A 171 1.53 15.30 -48.42
C SER A 171 1.24 14.69 -49.79
N SER A 172 0.24 13.82 -49.94
CA SER A 172 -0.19 13.30 -51.25
C SER A 172 -1.45 14.02 -51.76
N GLY A 173 -1.34 15.34 -51.89
CA GLY A 173 -2.39 16.24 -52.39
C GLY A 173 -1.86 17.23 -53.41
N PHE A 174 -1.14 16.75 -54.44
CA PHE A 174 -0.91 17.50 -55.67
C PHE A 174 -1.74 16.87 -56.79
N PRO A 175 -2.79 17.53 -57.31
CA PRO A 175 -3.40 17.12 -58.56
C PRO A 175 -2.50 17.58 -59.70
N ILE A 176 -1.83 16.64 -60.38
CA ILE A 176 -1.24 16.91 -61.68
C ILE A 176 -2.41 17.03 -62.67
N VAL A 177 -2.72 18.27 -63.03
CA VAL A 177 -3.63 18.64 -64.11
C VAL A 177 -3.10 18.03 -65.41
N ARG A 178 -3.78 17.01 -65.95
CA ARG A 178 -3.63 16.66 -67.38
C ARG A 178 -4.48 17.63 -68.19
N MET A 179 -3.85 18.64 -68.78
CA MET A 179 -4.42 19.32 -69.94
C MET A 179 -4.41 18.34 -71.11
N GLY A 180 -5.57 18.15 -71.73
CA GLY A 180 -5.66 17.49 -73.02
C GLY A 180 -5.22 18.46 -74.11
N GLU A 181 -4.35 18.00 -75.01
CA GLU A 181 -4.27 18.51 -76.37
C GLU A 181 -5.05 17.56 -77.28
N ARG A 182 -6.14 18.12 -77.83
CA ARG A 182 -6.70 17.73 -79.11
C ARG A 182 -5.85 18.42 -80.16
N GLU A 183 -5.16 17.66 -80.99
CA GLU A 183 -5.19 17.64 -82.46
C GLU A 183 -4.18 16.62 -83.00
#